data_AF-A0A7S0ILG0-F1
#
_entry.id   AF-A0A7S0ILG0-F1
#
_cell.length_a   1.000
_cell.length_b   1.000
_cell.length_c   1.000
_cell.angle_alpha   90.00
_cell.angle_beta   90.00
_cell.angle_gamma   90.00
#
_symmetry.space_group_name_H-M   'P 1'
#
loop_
_entity.id
_entity.type
_entity.pdbx_description
1 polymer ?
#
loop_
_entity_poly.entity_id
_entity_poly.type
_entity_poly.pdbx_seq_one_letter_code
_entity_poly.pdbx_strand_id
1 'polypeptide(L)'
;VQEVIVEGALQLLAEHLKQWAYSPGFPELAHIPCRDLRRFCKATQVTRFRKAARSVVDASERNSDWISRKRDNVDFAPKDAERVRLFLSTEREGKKAPMEKLAAQLLEKERQRAAAHAATDVKITSGRGSDGTSDDDEDDEDFDDGMLTDDENFTSPIDDVDPFVLFAETVRATQSTDAQRVQALAGGLDATGQQTLQELVAYAPTRREELAKKKAEEEAKKAEARAKAGPGAIPVQRAGRDAHH
;
A
#
# COMPACT_ATOMS: atom_id res chain seq x y z
N VAL A 1 -11.77 -12.32 4.82
CA VAL A 1 -11.80 -10.84 4.72
C VAL A 1 -10.41 -10.26 4.39
N GLN A 2 -9.39 -10.47 5.24
CA GLN A 2 -8.03 -9.93 4.97
C GLN A 2 -7.45 -10.36 3.61
N GLU A 3 -7.63 -11.62 3.21
CA GLU A 3 -7.12 -12.13 1.92
C GLU A 3 -7.74 -11.43 0.72
N VAL A 4 -9.06 -11.23 0.75
CA VAL A 4 -9.79 -10.50 -0.31
C VAL A 4 -9.27 -9.07 -0.43
N ILE A 5 -9.02 -8.41 0.70
CA ILE A 5 -8.51 -7.03 0.72
C ILE A 5 -7.08 -6.97 0.20
N VAL A 6 -6.18 -7.81 0.72
CA VAL A 6 -4.75 -7.77 0.36
C VAL A 6 -4.55 -8.16 -1.11
N GLU A 7 -5.13 -9.28 -1.54
CA GLU A 7 -4.95 -9.72 -2.92
C GLU A 7 -5.70 -8.85 -3.93
N GLY A 8 -6.86 -8.30 -3.56
CA GLY A 8 -7.55 -7.28 -4.35
C GLY A 8 -6.73 -5.99 -4.49
N ALA A 9 -6.14 -5.50 -3.40
CA ALA A 9 -5.26 -4.32 -3.44
C ALA A 9 -4.02 -4.56 -4.31
N LEU A 10 -3.39 -5.74 -4.21
CA LEU A 10 -2.25 -6.11 -5.05
C LEU A 10 -2.63 -6.26 -6.52
N GLN A 11 -3.81 -6.80 -6.82
CA GLN A 11 -4.34 -6.89 -8.19
C GLN A 11 -4.58 -5.50 -8.78
N LEU A 12 -5.25 -4.61 -8.05
CA LEU A 12 -5.52 -3.24 -8.49
C LEU A 12 -4.23 -2.46 -8.72
N LEU A 13 -3.25 -2.62 -7.82
CA LEU A 13 -1.94 -2.02 -7.99
C LEU A 13 -1.21 -2.55 -9.24
N ALA A 14 -1.24 -3.87 -9.47
CA ALA A 14 -0.64 -4.46 -10.67
C ALA A 14 -1.31 -3.96 -11.95
N GLU A 15 -2.64 -3.80 -11.95
CA GLU A 15 -3.39 -3.24 -13.09
C GLU A 15 -3.02 -1.77 -13.34
N HIS A 16 -2.87 -0.97 -12.29
CA HIS A 16 -2.41 0.40 -12.40
C HIS A 16 -0.98 0.48 -12.97
N LEU A 17 -0.06 -0.31 -12.46
CA LEU A 17 1.31 -0.37 -12.96
C LEU A 17 1.35 -0.84 -14.43
N LYS A 18 0.48 -1.80 -14.81
CA LYS A 18 0.32 -2.24 -16.20
C LYS A 18 -0.08 -1.10 -17.14
N GLN A 19 -0.97 -0.20 -16.73
CA GLN A 19 -1.40 0.95 -17.56
C GLN A 19 -0.21 1.81 -18.01
N TRP A 20 0.81 1.91 -17.16
CA TRP A 20 2.01 2.72 -17.40
C TRP A 20 3.22 1.89 -17.84
N ALA A 21 3.07 0.58 -18.08
CA ALA A 21 4.20 -0.34 -18.27
C ALA A 21 5.08 -0.04 -19.48
N TYR A 22 4.59 0.77 -20.43
CA TYR A 22 5.32 1.21 -21.64
C TYR A 22 5.76 2.67 -21.56
N SER A 23 5.49 3.38 -20.45
CA SER A 23 5.87 4.78 -20.30
C SER A 23 7.38 4.90 -20.06
N PRO A 24 8.07 5.89 -20.66
CA PRO A 24 9.48 6.12 -20.37
C PRO A 24 9.74 6.61 -18.93
N GLY A 25 8.68 7.05 -18.23
CA GLY A 25 8.69 7.42 -16.81
C GLY A 25 8.24 6.29 -15.86
N PHE A 26 8.13 5.05 -16.35
CA PHE A 26 7.71 3.92 -15.52
C PHE A 26 8.64 3.66 -14.32
N PRO A 27 9.99 3.69 -14.44
CA PRO A 27 10.89 3.43 -13.31
C PRO A 27 10.64 4.37 -12.12
N GLU A 28 10.36 5.65 -12.41
CA GLU A 28 10.07 6.65 -11.41
C GLU A 28 8.68 6.44 -10.79
N LEU A 29 7.68 6.08 -11.61
CA LEU A 29 6.32 5.78 -11.17
C LEU A 29 6.26 4.52 -10.28
N ALA A 30 7.00 3.48 -10.63
CA ALA A 30 7.00 2.21 -9.91
C ALA A 30 7.82 2.25 -8.59
N HIS A 31 8.71 3.24 -8.43
CA HIS A 31 9.61 3.32 -7.29
C HIS A 31 8.88 3.33 -5.94
N ILE A 32 7.88 4.20 -5.77
CA ILE A 32 7.14 4.35 -4.51
C ILE A 32 6.36 3.06 -4.17
N PRO A 33 5.53 2.50 -5.07
CA PRO A 33 4.86 1.23 -4.81
C PRO A 33 5.83 0.09 -4.46
N CYS A 34 6.95 -0.03 -5.17
CA CYS A 34 7.91 -1.10 -4.90
C CYS A 34 8.57 -0.93 -3.51
N ARG A 35 8.90 0.30 -3.12
CA ARG A 35 9.44 0.60 -1.77
C ARG A 35 8.44 0.18 -0.69
N ASP A 36 7.19 0.57 -0.84
CA ASP A 36 6.17 0.34 0.18
C ASP A 36 5.79 -1.15 0.25
N LEU A 37 5.73 -1.85 -0.90
CA LEU A 37 5.58 -3.30 -0.93
C LEU A 37 6.75 -4.05 -0.30
N ARG A 38 7.99 -3.59 -0.49
CA ARG A 38 9.15 -4.17 0.22
C ARG A 38 9.04 -3.99 1.73
N ARG A 39 8.57 -2.84 2.20
CA ARG A 39 8.29 -2.60 3.64
C ARG A 39 7.17 -3.54 4.13
N PHE A 40 6.08 -3.67 3.37
CA PHE A 40 5.00 -4.61 3.68
C PHE A 40 5.51 -6.05 3.78
N CYS A 41 6.36 -6.50 2.86
CA CYS A 41 6.95 -7.85 2.88
C CYS A 41 7.75 -8.13 4.17
N LYS A 42 8.44 -7.12 4.71
CA LYS A 42 9.17 -7.21 5.99
C LYS A 42 8.24 -7.23 7.20
N ALA A 43 7.19 -6.41 7.18
CA ALA A 43 6.29 -6.25 8.32
C ALA A 43 5.25 -7.39 8.44
N THR A 44 4.83 -7.98 7.32
CA THR A 44 3.81 -9.02 7.33
C THR A 44 4.34 -10.34 7.87
N GLN A 45 3.61 -10.94 8.81
CA GLN A 45 3.88 -12.30 9.30
C GLN A 45 3.25 -13.37 8.41
N VAL A 46 2.43 -12.97 7.43
CA VAL A 46 1.69 -13.90 6.58
C VAL A 46 2.49 -14.20 5.30
N THR A 47 3.08 -15.40 5.22
CA THR A 47 3.95 -15.82 4.11
C THR A 47 3.30 -15.69 2.73
N ARG A 48 2.03 -16.08 2.58
CA ARG A 48 1.32 -15.97 1.29
C ARG A 48 1.13 -14.53 0.82
N PHE A 49 0.88 -13.59 1.74
CA PHE A 49 0.81 -12.16 1.42
C PHE A 49 2.18 -11.61 1.04
N ARG A 50 3.23 -12.06 1.73
CA ARG A 50 4.63 -11.73 1.39
C ARG A 50 4.97 -12.22 -0.02
N LYS A 51 4.68 -13.49 -0.35
CA LYS A 51 4.90 -14.07 -1.69
C LYS A 51 4.13 -13.29 -2.76
N ALA A 52 2.86 -12.95 -2.51
CA ALA A 52 2.03 -12.19 -3.45
C ALA A 52 2.55 -10.76 -3.67
N ALA A 53 2.93 -10.03 -2.61
CA ALA A 53 3.48 -8.69 -2.73
C ALA A 53 4.86 -8.69 -3.42
N ARG A 54 5.70 -9.69 -3.12
CA ARG A 54 7.02 -9.86 -3.75
C ARG A 54 6.92 -10.07 -5.26
N SER A 55 5.94 -10.84 -5.73
CA SER A 55 5.76 -11.04 -7.17
C SER A 55 5.46 -9.74 -7.92
N VAL A 56 4.69 -8.82 -7.31
CA VAL A 56 4.43 -7.48 -7.84
C VAL A 56 5.70 -6.63 -7.88
N VAL A 57 6.52 -6.66 -6.82
CA VAL A 57 7.82 -5.98 -6.79
C VAL A 57 8.72 -6.51 -7.92
N ASP A 58 8.91 -7.82 -8.01
CA ASP A 58 9.84 -8.42 -8.96
C ASP A 58 9.41 -8.14 -10.42
N ALA A 59 8.12 -8.19 -10.73
CA ALA A 59 7.62 -7.86 -12.08
C ALA A 59 7.80 -6.37 -12.40
N SER A 60 7.60 -5.49 -11.42
CA SER A 60 7.78 -4.05 -11.56
C SER A 60 9.25 -3.67 -11.77
N GLU A 61 10.17 -4.31 -11.05
CA GLU A 61 11.62 -4.08 -11.22
C GLU A 61 12.08 -4.58 -12.59
N ARG A 62 11.66 -5.77 -13.04
CA ARG A 62 11.94 -6.24 -14.41
C ARG A 62 11.41 -5.29 -15.47
N ASN A 63 10.22 -4.71 -15.27
CA ASN A 63 9.66 -3.74 -16.19
C ASN A 63 10.45 -2.42 -16.17
N SER A 64 10.90 -1.99 -14.99
CA SER A 64 11.74 -0.79 -14.82
C SER A 64 13.09 -0.95 -15.53
N ASP A 65 13.73 -2.10 -15.40
CA ASP A 65 14.99 -2.41 -16.10
C ASP A 65 14.79 -2.46 -17.62
N TRP A 66 13.69 -3.10 -18.06
CA TRP A 66 13.34 -3.16 -19.48
C TRP A 66 13.12 -1.77 -20.08
N ILE A 67 12.38 -0.90 -19.38
CA ILE A 67 12.14 0.47 -19.80
C ILE A 67 13.42 1.30 -19.78
N SER A 68 14.26 1.15 -18.75
CA SER A 68 15.54 1.88 -18.65
C SER A 68 16.43 1.58 -19.86
N ARG A 69 16.58 0.30 -20.21
CA ARG A 69 17.34 -0.12 -21.41
C ARG A 69 16.74 0.43 -22.70
N LYS A 70 15.41 0.50 -22.81
CA LYS A 70 14.75 1.10 -23.98
C LYS A 70 14.97 2.61 -24.03
N ARG A 71 14.91 3.30 -22.89
CA ARG A 71 15.13 4.74 -22.75
C ARG A 71 16.55 5.16 -23.11
N ASP A 72 17.55 4.36 -22.78
CA ASP A 72 18.95 4.63 -23.11
C ASP A 72 19.23 4.64 -24.64
N ASN A 73 18.36 4.02 -25.43
CA ASN A 73 18.49 3.92 -26.89
C ASN A 73 17.62 4.95 -27.65
N VAL A 74 17.02 5.90 -26.95
CA VAL A 74 16.09 6.86 -27.51
C VAL A 74 16.79 8.20 -27.77
N ASP A 75 16.59 8.74 -28.98
CA ASP A 75 17.09 10.05 -29.40
C ASP A 75 15.95 11.08 -29.50
N PHE A 76 15.20 11.25 -28.41
CA PHE A 76 14.23 12.34 -28.30
C PHE A 76 14.28 12.99 -26.92
N ALA A 77 14.03 14.30 -26.88
CA ALA A 77 13.99 15.05 -25.64
C ALA A 77 12.62 14.92 -24.95
N PRO A 78 12.52 15.03 -23.62
CA PRO A 78 11.24 14.97 -22.90
C PRO A 78 10.19 16.00 -23.37
N LYS A 79 10.63 17.10 -24.00
CA LYS A 79 9.75 18.13 -24.59
C LYS A 79 9.02 17.67 -25.86
N ASP A 80 9.48 16.61 -26.52
CA ASP A 80 8.85 16.06 -27.73
C ASP A 80 7.68 15.15 -27.32
N ALA A 81 6.57 15.75 -26.90
CA ALA A 81 5.42 15.04 -26.32
C ALA A 81 4.86 13.90 -27.21
N GLU A 82 4.82 14.08 -28.53
CA GLU A 82 4.35 13.02 -29.44
C GLU A 82 5.30 11.82 -29.48
N ARG A 83 6.61 12.05 -29.42
CA ARG A 83 7.60 10.94 -29.42
C ARG A 83 7.56 10.18 -28.10
N VAL A 84 7.41 10.90 -26.99
CA VAL A 84 7.18 10.32 -25.66
C VAL A 84 5.90 9.46 -25.68
N ARG A 85 4.82 9.93 -26.31
CA ARG A 85 3.54 9.20 -26.39
C ARG A 85 3.62 7.94 -27.27
N LEU A 86 4.41 7.99 -28.34
CA LEU A 86 4.64 6.87 -29.26
C LEU A 86 5.71 5.88 -28.77
N PHE A 87 6.41 6.19 -27.66
CA PHE A 87 7.42 5.31 -27.10
C PHE A 87 6.84 3.91 -26.85
N LEU A 88 7.49 2.90 -27.44
CA LEU A 88 7.10 1.49 -27.33
C LEU A 88 5.65 1.17 -27.74
N SER A 89 5.03 1.96 -28.63
CA SER A 89 3.67 1.71 -29.09
C SER A 89 3.52 0.34 -29.77
N THR A 90 4.52 -0.09 -30.55
CA THR A 90 4.56 -1.41 -31.19
C THR A 90 4.67 -2.55 -30.19
N GLU A 91 5.45 -2.37 -29.13
CA GLU A 91 5.56 -3.34 -28.05
C GLU A 91 4.29 -3.41 -27.21
N ARG A 92 3.57 -2.30 -27.08
CA ARG A 92 2.27 -2.21 -26.42
C ARG A 92 1.20 -2.99 -27.18
N GLU A 93 1.14 -2.85 -28.50
CA GLU A 93 0.25 -3.66 -29.35
C GLU A 93 0.53 -5.17 -29.17
N GLY A 94 1.81 -5.53 -29.04
CA GLY A 94 2.23 -6.91 -28.79
C GLY A 94 2.15 -7.37 -27.34
N LYS A 95 1.67 -6.54 -26.40
CA LYS A 95 1.61 -6.82 -24.94
C LYS A 95 2.93 -7.38 -24.36
N LYS A 96 4.07 -6.80 -24.77
CA LYS A 96 5.40 -7.37 -24.48
C LYS A 96 5.98 -6.97 -23.12
N ALA A 97 5.36 -6.03 -22.40
CA ALA A 97 5.88 -5.57 -21.12
C ALA A 97 5.80 -6.68 -20.04
N PRO A 98 6.86 -6.90 -19.23
CA PRO A 98 6.84 -7.87 -18.14
C PRO A 98 5.62 -7.78 -17.20
N MET A 99 5.13 -6.57 -16.94
CA MET A 99 3.94 -6.31 -16.10
C MET A 99 2.63 -6.89 -16.67
N GLU A 100 2.51 -7.04 -18.00
CA GLU A 100 1.29 -7.56 -18.64
C GLU A 100 0.96 -8.97 -18.16
N LYS A 101 1.99 -9.83 -18.09
CA LYS A 101 1.82 -11.23 -17.70
C LYS A 101 1.32 -11.33 -16.26
N LEU A 102 1.94 -10.59 -15.33
CA LEU A 102 1.55 -10.64 -13.92
C LEU A 102 0.13 -10.09 -13.72
N ALA A 103 -0.19 -8.93 -14.30
CA ALA A 103 -1.51 -8.32 -14.15
C ALA A 103 -2.62 -9.22 -14.71
N ALA A 104 -2.40 -9.86 -15.86
CA ALA A 104 -3.34 -10.83 -16.42
C ALA A 104 -3.54 -12.05 -15.51
N GLN A 105 -2.45 -12.57 -14.92
CA GLN A 105 -2.52 -13.69 -13.97
C GLN A 105 -3.29 -13.34 -12.70
N LEU A 106 -3.06 -12.16 -12.12
CA LEU A 106 -3.75 -11.71 -10.91
C LEU A 106 -5.24 -11.45 -11.17
N LEU A 107 -5.60 -10.87 -12.32
CA LEU A 107 -6.99 -10.67 -12.72
C LEU A 107 -7.73 -12.01 -12.90
N GLU A 108 -7.11 -12.99 -13.55
CA GLU A 108 -7.73 -14.30 -13.73
C GLU A 108 -7.91 -15.01 -12.37
N LYS A 109 -6.90 -14.94 -11.49
CA LYS A 109 -6.99 -15.49 -10.14
C LYS A 109 -8.12 -14.83 -9.33
N GLU A 110 -8.28 -13.52 -9.43
CA GLU A 110 -9.38 -12.79 -8.80
C GLU A 110 -10.74 -13.23 -9.36
N ARG A 111 -10.86 -13.37 -10.69
CA ARG A 111 -12.08 -13.83 -11.35
C ARG A 111 -12.47 -15.23 -10.89
N GLN A 112 -11.50 -16.15 -10.82
CA GLN A 112 -11.72 -17.52 -10.32
C GLN A 112 -12.20 -17.52 -8.87
N ARG A 113 -11.59 -16.69 -8.02
CA ARG A 113 -12.01 -16.53 -6.63
C ARG A 113 -13.42 -15.95 -6.51
N ALA A 114 -13.74 -14.91 -7.27
CA ALA A 114 -15.08 -14.32 -7.28
C ALA A 114 -16.14 -15.34 -7.73
N ALA A 115 -15.84 -16.14 -8.76
CA ALA A 115 -16.71 -17.21 -9.22
C ALA A 115 -16.90 -18.31 -8.15
N ALA A 116 -15.82 -18.71 -7.47
CA ALA A 116 -15.89 -19.67 -6.37
C ALA A 116 -16.74 -19.14 -5.20
N HIS A 117 -16.54 -17.88 -4.79
CA HIS A 117 -17.35 -17.26 -3.74
C HIS A 117 -18.83 -17.15 -4.13
N ALA A 118 -19.14 -16.83 -5.39
CA ALA A 118 -20.51 -16.81 -5.89
C ALA A 118 -21.16 -18.21 -5.93
N ALA A 119 -20.39 -19.25 -6.27
CA ALA A 119 -20.87 -20.64 -6.27
C ALA A 119 -21.11 -21.20 -4.85
N THR A 120 -20.39 -20.68 -3.85
CA THR A 120 -20.53 -21.08 -2.44
C THR A 120 -21.58 -20.28 -1.66
N ASP A 121 -22.31 -19.36 -2.31
CA ASP A 121 -23.40 -18.62 -1.67
C ASP A 121 -24.60 -19.55 -1.42
N VAL A 122 -24.51 -20.31 -0.32
CA VAL A 122 -25.51 -21.27 0.11
C VAL A 122 -26.69 -20.49 0.68
N LYS A 123 -27.81 -20.49 -0.05
CA LYS A 123 -29.13 -20.21 0.53
C LYS A 123 -29.35 -21.19 1.68
N ILE A 124 -29.22 -20.72 2.92
CA ILE A 124 -29.34 -21.56 4.12
C ILE A 124 -30.77 -22.13 4.17
N THR A 125 -30.92 -23.35 3.67
CA THR A 125 -31.89 -24.31 4.18
C THR A 125 -31.08 -25.28 5.03
N SER A 126 -31.37 -25.31 6.32
CA SER A 126 -30.72 -26.17 7.32
C SER A 126 -30.58 -27.62 6.83
N GLY A 127 -29.35 -28.05 6.54
CA GLY A 127 -29.08 -29.38 6.00
C GLY A 127 -27.60 -29.75 6.00
N ARG A 128 -27.10 -30.14 7.17
CA ARG A 128 -26.00 -31.08 7.46
C ARG A 128 -25.01 -31.47 6.33
N GLY A 129 -23.80 -30.92 6.41
CA GLY A 129 -22.50 -31.61 6.25
C GLY A 129 -21.90 -31.73 4.85
N SER A 130 -20.65 -31.28 4.67
CA SER A 130 -19.57 -32.06 4.02
C SER A 130 -18.21 -31.34 4.05
N ASP A 131 -17.26 -32.08 4.61
CA ASP A 131 -15.79 -32.16 4.48
C ASP A 131 -14.96 -31.06 3.79
N GLY A 132 -13.89 -30.64 4.47
CA GLY A 132 -12.93 -29.63 4.02
C GLY A 132 -11.60 -30.26 3.62
N THR A 133 -11.14 -29.95 2.42
CA THR A 133 -9.81 -30.30 1.92
C THR A 133 -8.89 -29.10 2.10
N SER A 134 -7.85 -29.24 2.93
CA SER A 134 -6.78 -28.25 3.09
C SER A 134 -5.54 -28.81 2.40
N ASP A 135 -5.14 -28.21 1.28
CA ASP A 135 -3.83 -28.47 0.65
C ASP A 135 -2.78 -27.57 1.33
N ASP A 136 -1.77 -28.22 1.86
CA ASP A 136 -0.60 -27.65 2.54
C ASP A 136 0.60 -27.88 1.61
N ASP A 137 1.07 -26.82 0.95
CA ASP A 137 2.31 -26.85 0.18
C ASP A 137 3.39 -26.11 0.98
N GLU A 138 4.13 -26.92 1.75
CA GLU A 138 5.45 -26.59 2.28
C GLU A 138 6.43 -26.43 1.13
N ASP A 139 7.09 -25.27 1.03
CA ASP A 139 8.32 -25.15 0.26
C ASP A 139 9.24 -24.16 1.00
N ASP A 140 10.21 -24.76 1.68
CA ASP A 140 11.40 -24.18 2.27
C ASP A 140 12.37 -23.75 1.17
N GLU A 141 12.68 -22.46 1.05
CA GLU A 141 13.95 -22.03 0.47
C GLU A 141 14.53 -20.82 1.22
N ASP A 142 15.84 -20.92 1.43
CA ASP A 142 16.75 -20.24 2.33
C ASP A 142 16.59 -18.73 2.56
N PHE A 143 16.70 -18.42 3.85
CA PHE A 143 16.88 -17.11 4.45
C PHE A 143 18.22 -16.47 4.05
N ASP A 144 18.17 -15.25 3.50
CA ASP A 144 19.24 -14.26 3.67
C ASP A 144 18.67 -13.07 4.43
N ASP A 145 18.75 -13.16 5.76
CA ASP A 145 18.49 -12.07 6.71
C ASP A 145 19.67 -11.10 6.69
N GLY A 146 19.79 -10.36 5.60
CA GLY A 146 20.59 -9.17 5.52
C GLY A 146 19.97 -8.07 6.37
N MET A 147 20.25 -8.09 7.68
CA MET A 147 20.05 -7.01 8.64
C MET A 147 20.43 -5.67 8.00
N LEU A 148 19.43 -4.92 7.53
CA LEU A 148 19.59 -3.52 7.15
C LEU A 148 18.84 -2.69 8.18
N THR A 149 19.65 -1.89 8.88
CA THR A 149 19.34 -1.07 10.05
C THR A 149 18.02 -0.32 9.97
N ASP A 150 17.24 -0.46 11.04
CA ASP A 150 16.05 0.30 11.40
C ASP A 150 16.39 1.78 11.61
N ASP A 151 16.48 2.56 10.55
CA ASP A 151 16.38 4.02 10.64
C ASP A 151 15.98 4.63 9.30
N GLU A 152 14.67 4.64 8.99
CA GLU A 152 14.03 5.62 8.09
C GLU A 152 12.50 5.45 8.20
N ASN A 153 11.93 5.71 9.39
CA ASN A 153 10.48 5.84 9.55
C ASN A 153 10.02 7.14 8.86
N PHE A 154 9.82 7.07 7.54
CA PHE A 154 9.32 8.17 6.73
C PHE A 154 7.87 8.49 7.12
N THR A 155 7.70 9.53 7.94
CA THR A 155 6.41 10.14 8.26
C THR A 155 5.98 11.01 7.08
N SER A 156 4.80 10.74 6.52
CA SER A 156 4.20 11.58 5.49
C SER A 156 3.46 12.75 6.15
N PRO A 157 3.47 13.97 5.56
CA PRO A 157 2.68 15.10 6.07
C PRO A 157 1.16 14.83 6.17
N ILE A 158 0.66 13.73 5.59
CA ILE A 158 -0.76 13.33 5.63
C ILE A 158 -1.04 12.32 6.75
N ASP A 159 -0.02 11.68 7.34
CA ASP A 159 -0.20 10.65 8.36
C ASP A 159 -0.86 11.21 9.64
N ASP A 160 -0.72 12.51 9.90
CA ASP A 160 -1.31 13.23 11.03
C ASP A 160 -2.75 13.74 10.77
N VAL A 161 -3.29 13.54 9.56
CA VAL A 161 -4.60 14.09 9.16
C VAL A 161 -5.70 13.05 9.35
N ASP A 162 -6.57 13.24 10.35
CA ASP A 162 -7.74 12.37 10.55
C ASP A 162 -8.91 12.79 9.61
N PRO A 163 -9.48 11.84 8.84
CA PRO A 163 -10.51 12.15 7.84
C PRO A 163 -11.81 12.67 8.43
N PHE A 164 -12.20 12.25 9.65
CA PHE A 164 -13.42 12.74 10.30
C PHE A 164 -13.22 14.16 10.82
N VAL A 165 -12.04 14.45 11.35
CA VAL A 165 -11.68 15.81 11.78
C VAL A 165 -11.61 16.76 10.58
N LEU A 166 -10.91 16.38 9.50
CA LEU A 166 -10.78 17.18 8.28
C LEU A 166 -12.15 17.46 7.64
N PHE A 167 -13.00 16.45 7.54
CA PHE A 167 -14.35 16.60 7.01
C PHE A 167 -15.17 17.61 7.82
N ALA A 168 -15.22 17.44 9.14
CA ALA A 168 -16.00 18.33 10.01
C ALA A 168 -15.46 19.76 10.02
N GLU A 169 -14.14 19.95 9.97
CA GLU A 169 -13.51 21.26 9.83
C GLU A 169 -13.87 21.93 8.51
N THR A 170 -13.81 21.18 7.41
CA THR A 170 -14.18 21.68 6.09
C THR A 170 -15.64 22.10 6.06
N VAL A 171 -16.55 21.28 6.63
CA VAL A 171 -17.97 21.60 6.73
C VAL A 171 -18.19 22.86 7.58
N ARG A 172 -17.56 22.98 8.76
CA ARG A 172 -17.71 24.17 9.63
C ARG A 172 -17.10 25.42 9.01
N ALA A 173 -15.92 25.33 8.41
CA ALA A 173 -15.26 26.45 7.74
C ALA A 173 -16.11 26.94 6.56
N THR A 174 -16.64 26.01 5.77
CA THR A 174 -17.55 26.35 4.67
C THR A 174 -18.86 26.92 5.19
N GLN A 175 -19.45 26.40 6.26
CA GLN A 175 -20.66 26.99 6.87
C GLN A 175 -20.41 28.42 7.39
N SER A 176 -19.24 28.70 7.95
CA SER A 176 -18.89 30.03 8.45
C SER A 176 -18.65 31.06 7.34
N THR A 177 -18.21 30.60 6.17
CA THR A 177 -17.91 31.46 5.01
C THR A 177 -19.11 31.59 4.07
N ASP A 178 -19.85 30.50 3.86
CA ASP A 178 -20.97 30.37 2.94
C ASP A 178 -21.95 29.27 3.43
N ALA A 179 -22.79 29.65 4.39
CA ALA A 179 -23.83 28.78 4.95
C ALA A 179 -24.84 28.28 3.90
N GLN A 180 -25.11 29.09 2.87
CA GLN A 180 -26.05 28.77 1.80
C GLN A 180 -25.54 27.62 0.94
N ARG A 181 -24.24 27.58 0.61
CA ARG A 181 -23.62 26.45 -0.10
C ARG A 181 -23.78 25.13 0.63
N VAL A 182 -23.52 25.13 1.94
CA VAL A 182 -23.62 23.88 2.73
C VAL A 182 -25.06 23.44 2.87
N GLN A 183 -26.01 24.36 3.03
CA GLN A 183 -27.45 24.05 3.03
C GLN A 183 -27.92 23.51 1.67
N ALA A 184 -27.46 24.07 0.55
CA ALA A 184 -27.81 23.58 -0.78
C ALA A 184 -27.24 22.16 -1.04
N LEU A 185 -26.01 21.91 -0.61
CA LEU A 185 -25.37 20.59 -0.70
C LEU A 185 -26.08 19.55 0.18
N ALA A 186 -26.37 19.90 1.43
CA ALA A 186 -27.06 19.03 2.38
C ALA A 186 -28.54 18.81 2.01
N GLY A 187 -29.18 19.79 1.37
CA GLY A 187 -30.59 19.71 0.95
C GLY A 187 -30.87 18.70 -0.15
N GLY A 188 -29.84 18.26 -0.89
CA GLY A 188 -29.95 17.16 -1.86
C GLY A 188 -29.94 15.76 -1.23
N LEU A 189 -29.65 15.66 0.07
CA LEU A 189 -29.68 14.41 0.82
C LEU A 189 -31.08 14.16 1.38
N ASP A 190 -31.42 12.87 1.52
CA ASP A 190 -32.61 12.46 2.26
C ASP A 190 -32.45 12.72 3.78
N ALA A 191 -33.52 12.51 4.55
CA ALA A 191 -33.52 12.78 5.99
C ALA A 191 -32.40 12.00 6.72
N THR A 192 -32.13 10.76 6.31
CA THR A 192 -31.07 9.91 6.86
C THR A 192 -29.68 10.48 6.56
N GLY A 193 -29.44 10.92 5.33
CA GLY A 193 -28.17 11.53 4.93
C GLY A 193 -27.93 12.87 5.62
N GLN A 194 -28.96 13.69 5.80
CA GLN A 194 -28.87 14.93 6.56
C GLN A 194 -28.54 14.69 8.04
N GLN A 195 -29.16 13.67 8.65
CA GLN A 195 -28.86 13.27 10.02
C GLN A 195 -27.42 12.75 10.16
N THR A 196 -26.99 11.88 9.26
CA THR A 196 -25.62 11.33 9.24
C THR A 196 -24.58 12.44 9.12
N LEU A 197 -24.82 13.45 8.27
CA LEU A 197 -23.95 14.60 8.15
C LEU A 197 -23.79 15.37 9.47
N GLN A 198 -24.90 15.58 10.20
CA GLN A 198 -24.88 16.25 11.50
C GLN A 198 -24.13 15.43 12.55
N GLU A 199 -24.35 14.12 12.57
CA GLU A 199 -23.67 13.19 13.49
C GLU A 199 -22.15 13.16 13.25
N LEU A 200 -21.71 13.13 11.98
CA LEU A 200 -20.28 13.18 11.63
C LEU A 200 -19.62 14.49 12.09
N VAL A 201 -20.29 15.62 11.89
CA VAL A 201 -19.78 16.94 12.34
C VAL A 201 -19.76 17.05 13.86
N ALA A 202 -20.69 16.38 14.55
CA ALA A 202 -20.77 16.34 16.01
C ALA A 202 -19.75 15.36 16.63
N TYR A 203 -19.33 14.31 15.92
CA TYR A 203 -18.37 13.30 16.40
C TYR A 203 -16.91 13.79 16.37
N ALA A 204 -16.57 14.72 15.48
CA ALA A 204 -15.22 15.27 15.34
C ALA A 204 -14.52 15.72 16.65
N PRO A 205 -15.14 16.45 17.60
CA PRO A 205 -14.51 16.77 18.88
C PRO A 205 -14.14 15.52 19.70
N THR A 206 -15.02 14.54 19.81
CA THR A 206 -14.75 13.27 20.48
C THR A 206 -13.57 12.55 19.83
N ARG A 207 -13.53 12.54 18.49
CA ARG A 207 -12.43 11.95 17.74
C ARG A 207 -11.09 12.63 18.01
N ARG A 208 -11.06 13.95 18.17
CA ARG A 208 -9.83 14.68 18.56
C ARG A 208 -9.30 14.23 19.91
N GLU A 209 -10.19 14.03 20.88
CA GLU A 209 -9.80 13.55 22.20
C GLU A 209 -9.25 12.12 22.16
N GLU A 210 -9.86 11.24 21.35
CA GLU A 210 -9.36 9.89 21.12
C GLU A 210 -7.95 9.89 20.50
N LEU A 211 -7.73 10.74 19.49
CA LEU A 211 -6.43 10.86 18.82
C LEU A 211 -5.36 11.42 19.78
N ALA A 212 -5.71 12.42 20.58
CA ALA A 212 -4.81 12.97 21.59
C ALA A 212 -4.42 11.91 22.64
N LYS A 213 -5.38 11.09 23.09
CA LYS A 213 -5.11 9.97 24.02
C LYS A 213 -4.20 8.92 23.39
N LYS A 214 -4.49 8.51 22.15
CA LYS A 214 -3.65 7.52 21.42
C LYS A 214 -2.22 8.02 21.23
N LYS A 215 -2.05 9.28 20.84
CA LYS A 215 -0.73 9.90 20.68
C LYS A 215 0.04 9.94 21.99
N ALA A 216 -0.61 10.31 23.09
CA ALA A 216 0.00 10.32 24.42
C ALA A 216 0.40 8.90 24.89
N GLU A 217 -0.43 7.88 24.62
CA GLU A 217 -0.10 6.49 24.92
C GLU A 217 1.10 5.98 24.10
N GLU A 218 1.18 6.34 22.82
CA GLU A 218 2.30 5.95 21.96
C GLU A 218 3.61 6.65 22.38
N GLU A 219 3.55 7.94 22.70
CA GLU A 219 4.68 8.71 23.23
C GLU A 219 5.16 8.14 24.58
N ALA A 220 4.24 7.74 25.47
CA ALA A 220 4.57 7.08 26.72
C ALA A 220 5.26 5.72 26.50
N LYS A 221 4.77 4.90 25.55
CA LYS A 221 5.41 3.62 25.19
C LYS A 221 6.79 3.84 24.57
N LYS A 222 6.97 4.83 23.70
CA LYS A 222 8.27 5.20 23.13
C LYS A 222 9.24 5.68 24.20
N ALA A 223 8.76 6.48 25.16
CA ALA A 223 9.58 6.93 26.29
C ALA A 223 10.00 5.79 27.22
N GLU A 224 9.08 4.84 27.52
CA GLU A 224 9.39 3.65 28.33
C GLU A 224 10.39 2.73 27.63
N ALA A 225 10.23 2.50 26.32
CA ALA A 225 11.17 1.73 25.51
C ALA A 225 12.57 2.39 25.49
N ARG A 226 12.63 3.72 25.36
CA ARG A 226 13.89 4.48 25.39
C ARG A 226 14.54 4.50 26.78
N ALA A 227 13.75 4.47 27.85
CA ALA A 227 14.26 4.35 29.23
C ALA A 227 14.82 2.95 29.52
N LYS A 228 14.18 1.89 29.00
CA LYS A 228 14.67 0.50 29.11
C LYS A 228 15.94 0.24 28.28
N ALA A 229 16.18 1.02 27.23
CA ALA A 229 17.36 0.90 26.38
C ALA A 229 18.68 1.40 27.04
N GLY A 230 18.62 2.10 28.17
CA GLY A 230 19.77 2.47 29.01
C GLY A 230 20.75 3.52 28.41
N PRO A 231 21.25 4.49 29.20
CA PRO A 231 22.30 5.40 28.75
C PRO A 231 23.67 4.76 28.97
N GLY A 232 24.25 4.12 27.95
CA GLY A 232 25.58 3.53 28.14
C GLY A 232 26.12 2.63 27.03
N ALA A 233 26.21 3.11 25.79
CA ALA A 233 27.17 2.55 24.83
C ALA A 233 28.47 3.36 24.94
N ILE A 234 29.36 2.95 25.86
CA ILE A 234 30.75 3.43 25.86
C ILE A 234 31.38 2.91 24.56
N PRO A 235 31.97 3.76 23.70
CA PRO A 235 32.70 3.27 22.54
C PRO A 235 33.92 2.51 23.05
N VAL A 236 33.96 1.20 22.83
CA VAL A 236 35.12 0.37 23.11
C VAL A 236 36.24 0.84 22.18
N GLN A 237 37.08 1.75 22.68
CA GLN A 237 38.38 2.01 22.10
C GLN A 237 39.17 0.71 22.16
N ARG A 238 39.47 0.16 20.99
CA ARG A 238 40.31 -1.02 20.80
C ARG A 238 41.71 -0.69 21.29
N ALA A 239 41.96 -0.87 22.58
CA ALA A 239 43.28 -0.79 23.17
C ALA A 239 44.09 -1.99 22.67
N GLY A 240 45.02 -1.72 21.74
CA GLY A 240 46.06 -2.67 21.38
C GLY A 240 46.92 -2.99 22.59
N ARG A 241 47.04 -4.29 22.87
CA ARG A 241 47.91 -4.92 23.86
C ARG A 241 48.00 -6.40 23.44
N ASP A 242 49.13 -7.07 23.26
CA ASP A 242 50.55 -6.77 23.34
C ASP A 242 51.26 -7.83 22.47
N ALA A 243 52.50 -7.54 22.09
CA ALA A 243 53.49 -8.53 21.68
C ALA A 243 53.67 -9.63 22.74
N HIS A 244 53.95 -10.88 22.33
CA HIS A 244 55.17 -11.60 22.74
C HIS A 244 55.24 -13.05 22.21
N HIS A 245 56.43 -13.34 21.65
CA HIS A 245 57.08 -14.63 21.33
C HIS A 245 56.58 -15.42 20.11
#